data_AF-A0A0A1VMK3-F1
#
_entry.id   AF-A0A0A1VMK3-F1
#
_cell.length_a   1.000
_cell.length_b   1.000
_cell.length_c   1.000
_cell.angle_alpha   90.00
_cell.angle_beta   90.00
_cell.angle_gamma   90.00
#
_symmetry.space_group_name_H-M   'P 1'
#
loop_
_entity.id
_entity.type
_entity.pdbx_description
1 polymer ?
#
loop_
_entity_poly.entity_id
_entity_poly.type
_entity_poly.pdbx_seq_one_letter_code
_entity_poly.pdbx_strand_id
1 'polypeptide(L)'
;MKKSYTLSVRERVDAALILLRRDNPRARITVSELCRIAGVSRANLYTSHQDVVESLRREVPAASPHAQPASVPTVMKKLREELAAEVRKNRALVYLLTELRAELQRKYARRAHLAPMKRPRQR
;
A
#
# COMPACT_ATOMS: atom_id res chain seq x y z
N MET A 1 -10.99 -19.28 38.11
CA MET A 1 -10.59 -19.96 36.84
C MET A 1 -10.89 -19.01 35.68
N LYS A 2 -9.87 -18.43 35.05
CA LYS A 2 -10.07 -17.56 33.87
C LYS A 2 -10.47 -18.46 32.69
N LYS A 3 -11.74 -18.42 32.27
CA LYS A 3 -12.18 -19.08 31.04
C LYS A 3 -11.43 -18.44 29.88
N SER A 4 -10.44 -19.13 29.32
CA SER A 4 -9.89 -18.79 28.01
C SER A 4 -11.00 -19.05 26.99
N TYR A 5 -11.71 -17.99 26.60
CA TYR A 5 -12.68 -18.05 25.51
C TYR A 5 -11.89 -18.22 24.20
N THR A 6 -11.54 -19.45 23.88
CA THR A 6 -11.02 -19.80 22.55
C THR A 6 -12.19 -19.72 21.59
N LEU A 7 -12.21 -18.68 20.75
CA LEU A 7 -13.18 -18.55 19.67
C LEU A 7 -13.16 -19.83 18.82
N SER A 8 -14.35 -20.33 18.52
CA SER A 8 -14.53 -21.45 17.61
C SER A 8 -13.94 -21.13 16.23
N VAL A 9 -13.63 -22.17 15.47
CA VAL A 9 -13.18 -22.02 14.08
C VAL A 9 -14.20 -21.22 13.27
N ARG A 10 -15.50 -21.46 13.49
CA ARG A 10 -16.57 -20.74 12.80
C ARG A 10 -16.58 -19.25 13.13
N GLU A 11 -16.53 -18.89 14.41
CA GLU A 11 -16.51 -17.48 14.84
C GLU A 11 -15.30 -16.73 14.28
N ARG A 12 -14.12 -17.38 14.23
CA ARG A 12 -12.92 -16.78 13.64
C ARG A 12 -13.05 -16.55 12.13
N VAL A 13 -13.67 -17.50 11.43
CA VAL A 13 -13.93 -17.40 9.99
C VAL A 13 -14.95 -16.30 9.70
N ASP A 14 -16.03 -16.22 10.47
CA ASP A 14 -17.06 -15.19 10.30
C ASP A 14 -16.50 -13.79 10.59
N ALA A 15 -15.69 -13.63 11.65
CA ALA A 15 -15.00 -12.38 11.96
C ALA A 15 -14.04 -11.96 10.83
N ALA A 16 -13.30 -12.92 10.25
CA ALA A 16 -12.40 -12.66 9.14
C ALA A 16 -13.14 -12.24 7.86
N LEU A 17 -14.31 -12.85 7.57
CA LEU A 17 -15.18 -12.44 6.47
C LEU A 17 -15.67 -11.00 6.63
N ILE A 18 -16.13 -10.64 7.84
CA ILE A 18 -16.61 -9.28 8.13
C ILE A 18 -15.48 -8.26 7.91
N LEU A 19 -14.28 -8.56 8.40
CA LEU A 19 -13.11 -7.70 8.25
C LEU A 19 -12.75 -7.50 6.78
N LEU A 20 -12.61 -8.58 6.02
CA LEU A 20 -12.27 -8.54 4.60
C LEU A 20 -13.31 -7.75 3.78
N ARG A 21 -14.60 -7.92 4.08
CA ARG A 21 -15.69 -7.18 3.41
C ARG A 21 -15.70 -5.71 3.78
N ARG A 22 -15.32 -5.35 5.01
CA ARG A 22 -15.24 -3.95 5.44
C ARG A 22 -14.10 -3.22 4.74
N ASP A 23 -12.93 -3.87 4.65
CA ASP A 23 -11.74 -3.27 4.04
C ASP A 23 -11.93 -3.12 2.53
N ASN A 24 -12.51 -4.12 1.86
CA ASN A 24 -12.76 -4.08 0.43
C ASN A 24 -14.09 -4.77 0.05
N PRO A 25 -15.23 -4.03 0.06
CA PRO A 25 -16.56 -4.61 -0.16
C PRO A 25 -16.77 -5.29 -1.51
N ARG A 26 -15.96 -4.92 -2.51
CA ARG A 26 -16.03 -5.46 -3.89
C ARG A 26 -14.89 -6.41 -4.24
N ALA A 27 -13.92 -6.59 -3.35
CA ALA A 27 -12.80 -7.48 -3.62
C ALA A 27 -13.25 -8.94 -3.46
N ARG A 28 -12.73 -9.79 -4.35
CA ARG A 28 -12.96 -11.23 -4.29
C ARG A 28 -12.20 -11.82 -3.11
N ILE A 29 -12.90 -12.44 -2.18
CA ILE A 29 -12.29 -13.15 -1.06
C ILE A 29 -11.92 -14.57 -1.50
N THR A 30 -10.64 -14.93 -1.37
CA THR A 30 -10.20 -16.30 -1.63
C THR A 30 -10.21 -17.13 -0.35
N VAL A 31 -10.42 -18.45 -0.47
CA VAL A 31 -10.31 -19.37 0.67
C VAL A 31 -8.94 -19.28 1.34
N SER A 32 -7.88 -19.08 0.55
CA SER A 32 -6.51 -18.93 1.02
C SER A 32 -6.32 -17.72 1.93
N GLU A 33 -6.88 -16.59 1.54
CA GLU A 33 -6.82 -15.33 2.27
C GLU A 33 -7.67 -15.38 3.53
N LEU A 34 -8.89 -15.91 3.42
CA LEU A 34 -9.77 -16.11 4.56
C LEU A 34 -9.13 -16.99 5.64
N CYS A 35 -8.51 -18.11 5.25
CA CYS A 35 -7.81 -19.00 6.18
C CYS A 35 -6.61 -18.32 6.85
N ARG A 36 -5.89 -17.45 6.13
CA ARG A 36 -4.76 -16.70 6.68
C ARG A 36 -5.21 -15.72 7.77
N ILE A 37 -6.31 -15.01 7.54
CA ILE A 37 -6.82 -14.02 8.49
C ILE A 37 -7.52 -14.67 9.69
N ALA A 38 -8.29 -15.74 9.46
CA ALA A 38 -8.95 -16.49 10.53
C ALA A 38 -7.97 -17.36 11.36
N GLY A 39 -6.75 -17.58 10.87
CA GLY A 39 -5.76 -18.44 11.52
C GLY A 39 -6.19 -19.91 11.56
N VAL A 40 -6.75 -20.41 10.46
CA VAL A 40 -7.30 -21.77 10.35
C VAL A 40 -6.67 -22.52 9.18
N SER A 41 -6.55 -23.84 9.30
CA SER A 41 -6.08 -24.69 8.21
C SER A 41 -7.12 -24.78 7.10
N ARG A 42 -6.67 -24.69 5.83
CA ARG A 42 -7.54 -24.88 4.66
C ARG A 42 -8.20 -26.26 4.66
N ALA A 43 -7.47 -27.31 5.06
CA ALA A 43 -8.02 -28.66 5.13
C ALA A 43 -9.23 -28.71 6.08
N ASN A 44 -9.10 -28.10 7.26
CA ASN A 44 -10.19 -28.03 8.23
C ASN A 44 -11.40 -27.25 7.69
N LEU A 45 -11.16 -26.17 6.93
CA LEU A 45 -12.25 -25.40 6.32
C LEU A 45 -12.98 -26.21 5.23
N TYR A 46 -12.26 -26.94 4.38
CA TYR A 46 -12.87 -27.79 3.35
C TYR A 46 -13.68 -28.95 3.94
N THR A 47 -13.23 -29.53 5.05
CA THR A 47 -13.89 -30.69 5.67
C THR A 47 -15.07 -30.30 6.56
N SER A 48 -14.91 -29.27 7.41
CA SER A 48 -15.88 -28.96 8.47
C SER A 48 -16.77 -27.74 8.18
N HIS A 49 -16.40 -26.90 7.22
CA HIS A 49 -17.10 -25.65 6.89
C HIS A 49 -17.23 -25.48 5.37
N GLN A 50 -17.68 -26.55 4.70
CA GLN A 50 -17.89 -26.56 3.25
C GLN A 50 -18.91 -25.50 2.81
N ASP A 51 -19.89 -25.18 3.67
CA ASP A 51 -20.89 -24.13 3.44
C ASP A 51 -20.24 -22.76 3.18
N VAL A 52 -19.18 -22.42 3.92
CA VAL A 52 -18.41 -21.17 3.74
C VAL A 52 -17.71 -21.18 2.38
N VAL A 53 -17.09 -22.30 2.03
CA VAL A 53 -16.37 -22.46 0.75
C VAL A 53 -17.33 -22.35 -0.42
N GLU A 54 -18.51 -22.96 -0.32
CA GLU A 54 -19.55 -22.85 -1.34
C GLU A 54 -20.10 -21.44 -1.46
N SER A 55 -20.27 -20.74 -0.34
CA SER A 55 -20.73 -19.34 -0.35
C SER A 55 -19.75 -18.44 -1.09
N LEU A 56 -18.45 -18.59 -0.83
CA LEU A 56 -17.38 -17.90 -1.57
C LEU A 56 -17.31 -18.29 -3.05
N ARG A 57 -17.69 -19.52 -3.40
CA ARG A 57 -17.76 -19.99 -4.80
C ARG A 57 -18.99 -19.43 -5.53
N ARG A 58 -20.14 -19.33 -4.86
CA ARG A 58 -21.36 -18.75 -5.45
C ARG A 58 -21.27 -17.24 -5.64
N GLU A 59 -20.46 -16.57 -4.83
CA GLU A 59 -20.07 -15.17 -5.02
C GLU A 59 -19.19 -14.94 -6.25
N VAL A 60 -18.75 -16.01 -6.93
CA VAL A 60 -18.17 -15.91 -8.27
C VAL A 60 -19.34 -15.75 -9.26
N PRO A 61 -19.54 -14.56 -9.88
CA PRO A 61 -20.33 -14.53 -11.10
C PRO A 61 -19.61 -15.46 -12.06
N ALA A 62 -20.31 -16.45 -12.62
CA ALA A 62 -19.75 -17.42 -13.57
C ALA A 62 -18.91 -16.67 -14.63
N ALA A 63 -17.60 -16.62 -14.40
CA ALA A 63 -16.69 -15.92 -15.28
C ALA A 63 -16.56 -16.83 -16.50
N SER A 64 -17.28 -16.47 -17.55
CA SER A 64 -17.08 -17.01 -18.88
C SER A 64 -15.57 -17.08 -19.17
N PRO A 65 -15.04 -18.19 -19.73
CA PRO A 65 -13.62 -18.34 -20.03
C PRO A 65 -13.12 -17.42 -21.16
N HIS A 66 -13.86 -16.36 -21.51
CA HIS A 66 -13.51 -15.31 -22.46
C HIS A 66 -13.45 -13.92 -21.80
N ALA A 67 -12.93 -13.81 -20.58
CA ALA A 67 -12.55 -12.51 -20.03
C ALA A 67 -11.32 -11.99 -20.78
N GLN A 68 -11.55 -11.31 -21.91
CA GLN A 68 -10.56 -10.46 -22.57
C GLN A 68 -9.93 -9.52 -21.54
N PRO A 69 -8.64 -9.17 -21.66
CA PRO A 69 -8.00 -8.24 -20.74
C PRO A 69 -8.82 -6.94 -20.74
N ALA A 70 -9.48 -6.66 -19.61
CA ALA A 70 -10.31 -5.48 -19.48
C ALA A 70 -9.48 -4.26 -19.89
N SER A 71 -9.95 -3.54 -20.91
CA SER A 71 -9.33 -2.31 -21.37
C SER A 71 -9.12 -1.43 -20.14
N VAL A 72 -7.87 -1.02 -19.91
CA VAL A 72 -7.51 -0.20 -18.75
C VAL A 72 -8.51 0.96 -18.72
N PRO A 73 -9.33 1.10 -17.66
CA PRO A 73 -10.40 2.09 -17.66
C PRO A 73 -9.79 3.44 -18.00
N THR A 74 -10.41 4.21 -18.90
CA THR A 74 -9.88 5.49 -19.39
C THR A 74 -9.39 6.40 -18.26
N VAL A 75 -10.02 6.31 -17.08
CA VAL A 75 -9.61 6.96 -15.83
C VAL A 75 -8.22 6.52 -15.35
N MET A 76 -7.91 5.23 -15.33
CA MET A 76 -6.59 4.71 -14.95
C MET A 76 -5.49 5.13 -15.93
N LYS A 77 -5.81 5.25 -17.23
CA LYS A 77 -4.86 5.77 -18.22
C LYS A 77 -4.51 7.23 -17.94
N LYS A 78 -5.54 8.07 -17.73
CA LYS A 78 -5.37 9.49 -17.36
C LYS A 78 -4.57 9.65 -16.07
N LEU A 79 -4.91 8.89 -15.03
CA LEU A 79 -4.18 8.92 -13.75
C LEU A 79 -2.70 8.55 -13.90
N ARG A 80 -2.36 7.59 -14.78
CA ARG A 80 -0.97 7.23 -15.07
C ARG A 80 -0.23 8.35 -15.79
N GLU A 81 -0.89 9.03 -16.73
CA GLU A 81 -0.32 10.17 -17.45
C GLU A 81 -0.08 11.37 -16.52
N GLU A 82 -1.04 11.67 -15.65
CA GLU A 82 -0.93 12.70 -14.61
C GLU A 82 0.19 12.39 -13.62
N LEU A 83 0.25 11.15 -13.11
CA LEU A 83 1.33 10.71 -12.22
C LEU A 83 2.70 10.87 -12.90
N ALA A 84 2.83 10.46 -14.16
CA ALA A 84 4.08 10.60 -14.90
C ALA A 84 4.47 12.07 -15.10
N ALA A 85 3.50 12.95 -15.35
CA ALA A 85 3.75 14.39 -15.45
C ALA A 85 4.23 14.98 -14.12
N GLU A 86 3.62 14.57 -13.01
CA GLU A 86 3.98 15.08 -11.68
C GLU A 86 5.36 14.58 -11.23
N VAL A 87 5.70 13.32 -11.51
CA VAL A 87 7.04 12.78 -11.29
C VAL A 87 8.10 13.56 -12.07
N ARG A 88 7.82 13.96 -13.32
CA ARG A 88 8.74 14.80 -14.11
C ARG A 88 8.94 16.17 -13.49
N LYS A 89 7.87 16.85 -13.05
CA LYS A 89 7.96 18.15 -12.36
C LYS A 89 8.77 18.04 -11.07
N ASN A 90 8.49 17.04 -10.25
CA ASN A 90 9.20 16.80 -8.99
C ASN A 90 10.69 16.59 -9.24
N ARG A 91 11.06 15.82 -10.26
CA ARG A 91 12.46 15.61 -10.62
C ARG A 91 13.16 16.91 -11.07
N ALA A 92 12.48 17.75 -11.85
CA ALA A 92 13.01 19.05 -12.26
C ALA A 92 13.23 19.98 -11.05
N LEU A 93 12.28 20.02 -10.11
CA LEU A 93 12.42 20.80 -8.87
C LEU A 93 13.60 20.33 -8.01
N VAL A 94 13.84 19.01 -7.93
CA VAL A 94 15.01 18.47 -7.24
C VAL A 94 16.31 18.98 -7.87
N TYR A 95 16.43 18.94 -9.20
CA TYR A 95 17.62 19.46 -9.89
C TYR A 95 17.83 20.96 -9.66
N LEU A 96 16.75 21.75 -9.71
CA LEU A 96 16.82 23.17 -9.43
C LEU A 96 17.29 23.43 -7.98
N LEU A 97 16.74 22.70 -7.02
CA LEU A 97 17.15 22.83 -5.61
C LEU A 97 18.62 22.45 -5.39
N THR A 98 19.12 21.42 -6.09
CA THR A 98 20.54 21.05 -5.99
C THR A 98 21.45 22.15 -6.53
N GLU A 99 21.11 22.75 -7.68
CA GLU A 99 21.88 23.85 -8.26
C GLU A 99 21.86 25.09 -7.36
N LEU A 100 20.67 25.47 -6.85
CA LEU A 100 20.53 26.61 -5.95
C LEU A 100 21.30 26.42 -4.63
N ARG A 101 21.31 25.21 -4.08
CA ARG A 101 22.10 24.88 -2.89
C ARG A 101 23.60 25.00 -3.17
N ALA A 102 24.06 24.48 -4.30
CA ALA A 102 25.47 24.61 -4.69
C ALA A 102 25.87 26.08 -4.89
N GLU A 103 25.00 26.89 -5.50
CA GLU A 103 25.24 28.32 -5.68
C GLU A 103 25.30 29.07 -4.35
N LEU A 104 24.37 28.79 -3.44
CA LEU A 104 24.38 29.35 -2.08
C LEU A 104 25.65 28.97 -1.32
N GLN A 105 26.06 27.71 -1.38
CA GLN A 105 27.32 27.26 -0.76
C GLN A 105 28.53 28.01 -1.33
N ARG A 106 28.61 28.18 -2.65
CA ARG A 106 29.68 28.99 -3.29
C ARG A 106 29.65 30.44 -2.80
N LYS A 107 28.46 31.05 -2.68
CA LYS A 107 28.31 32.42 -2.18
C LYS A 107 28.74 32.54 -0.71
N TYR A 108 28.36 31.58 0.14
CA TYR A 108 28.79 31.56 1.53
C TYR A 108 30.30 31.36 1.68
N ALA A 109 30.90 30.45 0.91
CA ALA A 109 32.35 30.27 0.91
C ALA A 109 33.08 31.55 0.50
N ARG A 110 32.64 32.23 -0.57
CA ARG A 110 33.22 33.52 -1.00
C ARG A 110 33.10 34.59 0.10
N ARG A 111 31.95 34.68 0.78
CA ARG A 111 31.78 35.62 1.90
C ARG A 111 32.64 35.27 3.10
N ALA A 112 32.82 33.99 3.41
CA ALA A 112 33.71 33.53 4.47
C ALA A 112 35.17 33.87 4.17
N HIS A 113 35.61 33.75 2.91
CA HIS A 113 36.97 34.16 2.49
C HIS A 113 37.18 35.68 2.56
N LEU A 114 36.13 36.49 2.39
CA LEU A 114 36.18 37.95 2.47
C LEU A 114 35.97 38.49 3.89
N ALA A 115 35.60 37.65 4.86
CA ALA A 115 35.50 38.06 6.25
C ALA A 115 36.93 38.24 6.79
N PRO A 116 37.34 39.44 7.25
CA PRO A 116 38.64 39.60 7.87
C PRO A 116 38.69 38.73 9.13
N MET A 117 39.66 37.82 9.20
CA MET A 117 40.01 37.16 10.46
C MET A 117 40.26 38.27 11.49
N LYS A 118 39.30 38.51 12.38
CA LYS A 118 39.51 39.37 13.55
C LYS A 118 40.63 38.71 14.35
N ARG A 119 41.85 39.21 14.19
CA ARG A 119 43.00 38.81 15.01
C ARG A 119 42.60 39.03 16.47
N PRO A 120 42.80 38.05 17.36
CA PRO A 120 42.53 38.27 18.78
C PRO A 120 43.42 39.42 19.24
N ARG A 121 42.84 40.45 19.83
CA ARG A 121 43.58 41.50 20.54
C ARG A 121 44.37 40.81 21.64
N GLN A 122 45.68 40.69 21.46
CA GLN A 122 46.59 40.35 22.54
C GLN A 122 46.56 41.54 23.53
N ARG A 123 46.28 41.21 24.79
CA ARG A 123 46.37 42.14 25.93
C ARG A 123 47.83 42.36 26.30
#